data_AF-A0A6A7SID8-F1
#
_entry.id   AF-A0A6A7SID8-F1
#
_cell.length_a   1.000
_cell.length_b   1.000
_cell.length_c   1.000
_cell.angle_alpha   90.00
_cell.angle_beta   90.00
_cell.angle_gamma   90.00
#
_symmetry.space_group_name_H-M   'P 1'
#
loop_
_entity.id
_entity.type
_entity.pdbx_description
1 polymer ?
#
loop_
_entity_poly.entity_id
_entity_poly.type
_entity_poly.pdbx_seq_one_letter_code
_entity_poly.pdbx_strand_id
1 'polypeptide(L)'
;MVHLQAPRRHDLRVPGLFLYELIEDIRTRIDRGLRVAEKAVREVESGSVERTVRWLRGHYREALRTGLLDSTEDLDVILLAVELDAAVTSADRGLMQWAEKGGLRLMPAERLHGLMVHLAGGAGGGDRTTGQDGPQ
;
A
#
# COMPACT_ATOMS: atom_id res chain seq x y z
N MET A 1 -22.39 -6.58 2.40
CA MET A 1 -21.66 -7.37 3.41
C MET A 1 -20.21 -7.43 2.97
N VAL A 2 -19.25 -7.05 3.81
CA VAL A 2 -17.81 -7.10 3.49
C VAL A 2 -17.27 -8.43 4.00
N HIS A 3 -16.63 -9.20 3.13
CA HIS A 3 -15.99 -10.46 3.51
C HIS A 3 -14.49 -10.24 3.67
N LEU A 4 -13.96 -10.48 4.87
CA LEU A 4 -12.51 -10.41 5.13
C LEU A 4 -11.90 -11.78 4.81
N GLN A 5 -10.85 -11.78 4.00
CA GLN A 5 -10.16 -13.00 3.56
C GLN A 5 -8.65 -12.75 3.50
N ALA A 6 -7.85 -13.75 3.85
CA ALA A 6 -6.40 -13.76 3.66
C ALA A 6 -6.05 -14.42 2.31
N PRO A 7 -4.93 -14.04 1.67
CA PRO A 7 -4.52 -14.66 0.41
C PRO A 7 -4.04 -16.10 0.62
N ARG A 8 -4.06 -16.88 -0.46
CA ARG A 8 -3.44 -18.21 -0.56
C ARG A 8 -1.92 -18.10 -0.63
N ARG A 9 -1.28 -17.85 0.51
CA ARG A 9 0.17 -17.63 0.63
C ARG A 9 1.06 -18.74 0.05
N HIS A 10 0.55 -19.97 -0.07
CA HIS A 10 1.31 -21.13 -0.54
C HIS A 10 1.06 -21.49 -2.01
N ASP A 11 -0.01 -20.96 -2.61
CA ASP A 11 -0.46 -21.35 -3.95
C ASP A 11 -1.00 -20.12 -4.68
N LEU A 12 -0.07 -19.29 -5.14
CA LEU A 12 -0.38 -18.07 -5.89
C LEU A 12 0.69 -17.84 -6.96
N ARG A 13 0.24 -17.48 -8.17
CA ARG A 13 1.12 -17.06 -9.26
C ARG A 13 1.22 -15.55 -9.25
N VAL A 14 2.42 -15.02 -9.08
CA VAL A 14 2.71 -13.59 -9.16
C VAL A 14 3.70 -13.31 -10.29
N PRO A 15 3.68 -12.12 -10.92
CA PRO A 15 4.70 -11.75 -11.89
C PRO A 15 6.09 -11.78 -11.26
N GLY A 16 7.07 -12.38 -11.95
CA GLY A 16 8.46 -12.44 -11.45
C GLY A 16 9.06 -11.05 -11.19
N LEU A 17 8.63 -10.03 -11.95
CA LEU A 17 9.04 -8.63 -11.78
C LEU A 17 8.79 -8.12 -10.35
N PHE A 18 7.70 -8.55 -9.71
CA PHE A 18 7.39 -8.19 -8.33
C PHE A 18 8.52 -8.58 -7.36
N LEU A 19 9.14 -9.74 -7.58
CA LEU A 19 10.26 -10.22 -6.77
C LEU A 19 11.54 -9.43 -7.04
N TYR A 20 11.82 -9.08 -8.30
CA TYR A 20 12.98 -8.23 -8.63
C TYR A 20 12.89 -6.87 -7.94
N GLU A 21 11.73 -6.24 -7.99
CA GLU A 21 11.48 -4.97 -7.30
C GLU A 21 11.64 -5.10 -5.78
N LEU A 22 11.23 -6.24 -5.19
CA LEU A 22 11.39 -6.52 -3.76
C LEU A 22 12.86 -6.61 -3.36
N ILE A 23 13.66 -7.29 -4.17
CA ILE A 23 15.09 -7.41 -3.92
C ILE A 23 15.77 -6.04 -4.03
N GLU A 24 15.44 -5.23 -5.03
CA GLU A 24 16.05 -3.90 -5.19
C GLU A 24 15.67 -2.93 -4.04
N ASP A 25 14.42 -3.00 -3.57
CA ASP A 25 13.99 -2.20 -2.42
C ASP A 25 14.69 -2.64 -1.12
N ILE A 26 14.79 -3.95 -0.87
CA ILE A 26 15.53 -4.51 0.28
C ILE A 26 17.00 -4.08 0.22
N ARG A 27 17.64 -4.20 -0.94
CA ARG A 27 19.04 -3.79 -1.14
C ARG A 27 19.25 -2.32 -0.81
N THR A 28 18.38 -1.46 -1.33
CA THR A 28 18.42 -0.02 -1.07
C THR A 28 18.29 0.30 0.43
N ARG A 29 17.42 -0.42 1.15
CA ARG A 29 17.25 -0.27 2.60
C ARG A 29 18.48 -0.73 3.38
N ILE A 30 19.05 -1.88 3.01
CA ILE A 30 20.30 -2.39 3.62
C ILE A 30 21.43 -1.36 3.46
N ASP A 31 21.58 -0.78 2.27
CA ASP A 31 22.61 0.24 2.02
C ASP A 31 22.41 1.50 2.88
N ARG A 32 21.16 1.93 3.10
CA ARG A 32 20.86 3.03 4.03
C ARG A 32 21.21 2.66 5.47
N GLY A 33 20.84 1.45 5.90
CA GLY A 33 21.17 0.93 7.22
C GLY A 33 22.68 0.89 7.47
N LEU A 34 23.46 0.47 6.47
CA LEU A 34 24.92 0.47 6.52
C LEU A 34 25.47 1.88 6.77
N ARG A 35 25.00 2.89 6.03
CA ARG A 35 25.42 4.29 6.21
C ARG A 35 25.10 4.81 7.62
N VAL A 36 23.96 4.42 8.18
CA VAL A 36 23.63 4.76 9.58
C VAL A 36 24.61 4.12 10.55
N ALA A 37 24.98 2.85 10.35
CA ALA A 37 25.97 2.17 11.17
C ALA A 37 27.35 2.84 11.08
N GLU A 38 27.81 3.16 9.88
CA GLU A 38 29.07 3.89 9.67
C GLU A 38 29.09 5.25 10.38
N LYS A 39 27.97 5.99 10.33
CA LYS A 39 27.84 7.28 11.03
C LYS A 39 27.91 7.10 12.54
N ALA A 40 27.24 6.09 13.09
CA ALA A 40 27.30 5.80 14.52
C ALA A 40 28.74 5.49 14.98
N VAL A 41 29.51 4.71 14.21
CA VAL A 41 30.91 4.41 14.53
C VAL A 41 31.75 5.69 14.58
N ARG A 42 31.57 6.60 13.62
CA ARG A 42 32.28 7.89 13.59
C ARG A 42 31.91 8.81 14.76
N GLU A 43 30.66 8.79 15.21
CA GLU A 43 30.20 9.62 16.32
C GLU A 43 30.58 9.07 17.72
N VAL A 44 30.82 7.76 17.86
CA VAL A 44 31.32 7.16 19.12
C VAL A 44 32.63 7.80 19.58
N GLU A 45 33.53 8.13 18.65
CA GLU A 45 34.83 8.74 18.98
C GLU A 45 34.71 10.12 19.66
N SER A 46 33.56 10.78 19.54
CA SER A 46 33.30 12.13 20.07
C SER A 46 32.23 12.20 21.16
N GLY A 47 31.68 11.07 21.61
CA GLY A 47 30.46 11.01 22.42
C GLY A 47 30.45 9.96 23.54
N SER A 48 29.24 9.69 24.09
CA SER A 48 28.99 8.62 25.06
C SER A 48 28.42 7.40 24.33
N VAL A 49 28.99 6.22 24.61
CA VAL A 49 28.64 4.95 23.95
C VAL A 49 27.15 4.65 24.07
N GLU A 50 26.52 4.78 25.25
CA GLU A 50 25.07 4.54 25.39
C GLU A 50 24.22 5.45 24.50
N ARG A 51 24.59 6.73 24.37
CA ARG A 51 23.85 7.67 23.51
C ARG A 51 23.95 7.26 22.05
N THR A 52 25.14 6.88 21.60
CA THR A 52 25.35 6.47 20.21
C THR A 52 24.67 5.14 19.89
N VAL A 53 24.67 4.17 20.82
CA VAL A 53 23.92 2.91 20.66
C VAL A 53 22.42 3.18 20.56
N ARG A 54 21.87 4.05 21.41
CA ARG A 54 20.45 4.43 21.34
C ARG A 54 20.13 5.11 20.01
N TRP A 55 20.98 6.03 19.57
CA TRP A 55 20.85 6.73 18.30
C TRP A 55 20.88 5.75 17.13
N LEU A 56 21.87 4.86 17.08
CA LEU A 56 22.03 3.83 16.05
C LEU A 56 20.79 2.94 15.97
N ARG A 57 20.31 2.41 17.10
CA ARG A 57 19.13 1.53 17.12
C ARG A 57 17.88 2.23 16.57
N GLY A 58 17.71 3.51 16.86
CA GLY A 58 16.59 4.30 16.34
C GLY A 58 16.71 4.51 14.83
N HIS A 59 17.83 5.09 14.39
CA HIS A 59 18.03 5.48 12.99
C HIS A 59 18.20 4.28 12.06
N TYR A 60 18.75 3.17 12.54
CA TYR A 60 18.91 1.96 11.75
C TYR A 60 17.56 1.30 11.48
N ARG A 61 16.70 1.20 12.50
CA ARG A 61 15.33 0.73 12.32
C ARG A 61 14.55 1.63 11.38
N GLU A 62 14.69 2.95 11.53
CA GLU A 62 14.06 3.90 10.63
C GLU A 62 14.56 3.68 9.20
N ALA A 63 15.87 3.64 8.97
CA ALA A 63 16.44 3.43 7.64
C ALA A 63 15.99 2.13 6.95
N LEU A 64 15.77 1.05 7.70
CA LEU A 64 15.23 -0.20 7.18
C LEU A 64 13.71 -0.16 6.95
N ARG A 65 13.00 0.65 7.73
CA ARG A 65 11.55 0.79 7.65
C ARG A 65 11.12 1.87 6.66
N THR A 66 12.00 2.82 6.32
CA THR A 66 11.72 3.85 5.31
C THR A 66 11.65 3.22 3.92
N GLY A 67 10.45 2.81 3.52
CA GLY A 67 10.13 2.16 2.26
C GLY A 67 8.68 1.69 2.29
N LEU A 68 8.10 1.50 1.11
CA LEU A 68 6.63 1.44 0.96
C LEU A 68 5.99 0.09 1.33
N LEU A 69 6.77 -0.99 1.37
CA LEU A 69 6.28 -2.33 1.69
C LEU A 69 7.05 -2.79 2.93
N ASP A 70 6.68 -2.25 4.07
CA ASP A 70 7.33 -2.50 5.36
C ASP A 70 6.51 -3.45 6.26
N SER A 71 5.28 -3.79 5.86
CA SER A 71 4.38 -4.67 6.61
C SER A 71 3.99 -5.93 5.84
N THR A 72 3.70 -7.01 6.58
CA THR A 72 3.14 -8.25 6.03
C THR A 72 1.71 -8.06 5.53
N GLU A 73 1.02 -7.09 6.11
CA GLU A 73 -0.36 -6.72 5.85
C GLU A 73 -0.49 -6.09 4.46
N ASP A 74 0.43 -5.19 4.08
CA ASP A 74 0.46 -4.59 2.74
C ASP A 74 0.71 -5.63 1.65
N LEU A 75 1.62 -6.58 1.94
CA LEU A 75 1.84 -7.72 1.05
C LEU A 75 0.57 -8.55 0.90
N ASP A 76 -0.10 -8.89 2.00
CA ASP A 76 -1.32 -9.69 1.97
C ASP A 76 -2.41 -9.03 1.13
N VAL A 77 -2.57 -7.70 1.19
CA VAL A 77 -3.53 -6.96 0.36
C VAL A 77 -3.19 -7.09 -1.12
N ILE A 78 -1.92 -6.94 -1.50
CA ILE A 78 -1.47 -7.08 -2.89
C ILE A 78 -1.71 -8.51 -3.37
N LEU A 79 -1.29 -9.52 -2.60
CA LEU A 79 -1.44 -10.93 -2.97
C LEU A 79 -2.91 -11.33 -3.08
N LEU A 80 -3.77 -10.81 -2.19
CA LEU A 80 -5.21 -11.05 -2.25
C LEU A 80 -5.82 -10.43 -3.51
N ALA A 81 -5.40 -9.21 -3.88
CA ALA A 81 -5.86 -8.58 -5.10
C ALA A 81 -5.40 -9.34 -6.36
N VAL A 82 -4.20 -9.92 -6.35
CA VAL A 82 -3.75 -10.84 -7.42
C VAL A 82 -4.64 -12.09 -7.45
N GLU A 83 -4.91 -12.72 -6.30
CA GLU A 83 -5.74 -13.92 -6.22
C GLU A 83 -7.16 -13.70 -6.76
N LEU A 84 -7.76 -12.55 -6.44
CA LEU A 84 -9.12 -12.20 -6.80
C LEU A 84 -9.25 -11.54 -8.19
N ASP A 85 -8.13 -11.31 -8.88
CA ASP A 85 -8.06 -10.42 -10.06
C ASP A 85 -8.82 -9.10 -9.79
N ALA A 86 -8.52 -8.47 -8.66
CA ALA A 86 -9.20 -7.27 -8.17
C ALA A 86 -8.41 -5.99 -8.46
N ALA A 87 -9.11 -4.86 -8.49
CA ALA A 87 -8.47 -3.55 -8.45
C ALA A 87 -8.15 -3.14 -7.01
N VAL A 88 -6.99 -2.52 -6.79
CA VAL A 88 -6.57 -1.99 -5.48
C VAL A 88 -6.87 -0.50 -5.40
N THR A 89 -7.41 -0.08 -4.25
CA THR A 89 -7.56 1.33 -3.89
C THR A 89 -6.98 1.55 -2.51
N SER A 90 -6.21 2.62 -2.34
CA SER A 90 -5.66 3.02 -1.04
C SER A 90 -5.27 4.49 -1.06
N ALA A 91 -5.35 5.15 0.10
CA ALA A 91 -4.72 6.45 0.32
C ALA A 91 -3.21 6.31 0.57
N ASP A 92 -2.74 5.10 0.86
CA ASP A 92 -1.33 4.81 1.05
C ASP A 92 -0.61 4.71 -0.31
N ARG A 93 0.18 5.75 -0.61
CA ARG A 93 1.02 5.81 -1.82
C ARG A 93 2.04 4.68 -1.87
N GLY A 94 2.42 4.17 -0.70
CA GLY A 94 3.28 3.02 -0.50
C GLY A 94 2.75 1.79 -1.19
N LEU A 95 1.62 1.33 -0.67
CA LEU A 95 0.86 0.20 -1.16
C LEU A 95 0.50 0.36 -2.65
N MET A 96 0.08 1.55 -3.08
CA MET A 96 -0.33 1.79 -4.48
C MET A 96 0.81 1.60 -5.49
N GLN A 97 2.03 2.07 -5.21
CA GLN A 97 3.18 1.85 -6.09
C GLN A 97 3.56 0.37 -6.18
N TRP A 98 3.42 -0.37 -5.07
CA TRP A 98 3.70 -1.81 -5.06
C TRP A 98 2.62 -2.63 -5.76
N ALA A 99 1.36 -2.23 -5.62
CA ALA A 99 0.27 -2.80 -6.41
C ALA A 99 0.52 -2.58 -7.90
N GLU A 100 0.99 -1.40 -8.31
CA GLU A 100 1.39 -1.11 -9.69
C GLU A 100 2.50 -2.04 -10.19
N LYS A 101 3.59 -2.16 -9.40
CA LYS A 101 4.72 -3.08 -9.70
C LYS A 101 4.29 -4.55 -9.75
N GLY A 102 3.27 -4.92 -8.98
CA GLY A 102 2.62 -6.22 -9.02
C GLY A 102 1.73 -6.44 -10.25
N GLY A 103 1.58 -5.43 -11.11
CA GLY A 103 0.72 -5.48 -12.31
C GLY A 103 -0.77 -5.36 -12.00
N LEU A 104 -1.13 -4.85 -10.82
CA LEU A 104 -2.52 -4.71 -10.40
C LEU A 104 -3.17 -3.47 -10.99
N ARG A 105 -4.48 -3.56 -11.23
CA ARG A 105 -5.30 -2.40 -11.61
C ARG A 105 -5.46 -1.48 -10.42
N LEU A 106 -5.16 -0.19 -10.59
CA LEU A 106 -5.29 0.81 -9.54
C LEU A 106 -6.59 1.61 -9.70
N MET A 107 -7.25 1.87 -8.59
CA MET A 107 -8.38 2.79 -8.51
C MET A 107 -8.08 3.90 -7.51
N PRO A 108 -7.99 5.18 -7.94
CA PRO A 108 -7.87 6.30 -7.02
C PRO A 108 -9.04 6.33 -6.03
N ALA A 109 -8.77 6.63 -4.76
CA ALA A 109 -9.78 6.62 -3.70
C ALA A 109 -10.92 7.60 -3.98
N GLU A 110 -10.61 8.75 -4.57
CA GLU A 110 -11.58 9.79 -4.94
C GLU A 110 -12.53 9.28 -6.03
N ARG A 111 -12.02 8.48 -6.97
CA ARG A 111 -12.82 7.85 -8.02
C ARG A 111 -13.77 6.81 -7.43
N LEU A 112 -13.28 5.97 -6.53
CA LEU A 112 -14.14 5.01 -5.84
C LEU A 112 -15.25 5.74 -5.05
N HIS A 113 -14.89 6.78 -4.30
CA HIS A 113 -15.85 7.59 -3.56
C HIS A 113 -16.92 8.18 -4.48
N GLY A 114 -16.54 8.78 -5.61
CA GLY A 114 -17.47 9.30 -6.60
C GLY A 114 -18.43 8.24 -7.16
N LEU A 115 -17.92 7.04 -7.48
CA LEU A 115 -18.74 5.91 -7.91
C LEU A 115 -19.71 5.47 -6.81
N MET A 116 -19.25 5.35 -5.56
CA MET A 116 -20.11 4.95 -4.44
C MET A 116 -21.22 5.97 -4.17
N VAL A 117 -20.91 7.28 -4.22
CA VAL A 117 -21.90 8.35 -4.09
C VAL A 117 -22.91 8.30 -5.23
N HIS A 118 -22.46 8.07 -6.47
CA HIS A 118 -23.37 7.94 -7.62
C HIS A 118 -24.27 6.71 -7.50
N LEU A 119 -23.73 5.56 -7.08
CA LEU A 119 -24.50 4.33 -6.88
C LEU A 119 -25.51 4.46 -5.73
N ALA A 120 -25.14 5.17 -4.65
CA ALA A 120 -26.04 5.45 -3.53
C ALA A 120 -27.14 6.46 -3.91
N GLY A 121 -26.82 7.46 -4.75
CA GLY A 121 -27.77 8.48 -5.22
C GLY A 121 -28.69 7.99 -6.35
N GLY A 122 -28.23 7.05 -7.18
CA GLY A 122 -29.01 6.45 -8.28
C GLY A 122 -30.14 5.53 -7.82
N ALA A 123 -30.15 5.11 -6.55
CA ALA A 123 -31.21 4.29 -5.97
C ALA A 123 -32.48 5.09 -5.58
N GLY A 124 -32.47 6.43 -5.69
CA GLY A 124 -33.58 7.31 -5.28
C GLY A 124 -34.43 7.91 -6.41
N GLY A 125 -34.09 7.66 -7.68
CA GLY A 125 -34.77 8.23 -8.84
C GLY A 125 -35.95 7.39 -9.33
N GLY A 126 -36.88 7.07 -8.44
CA GLY A 126 -38.20 6.57 -8.84
C GLY A 126 -38.94 7.66 -9.59
N ASP A 127 -39.16 7.40 -10.88
CA ASP A 127 -39.96 8.19 -11.82
C ASP A 127 -41.22 8.77 -11.16
N ARG A 128 -41.20 10.08 -10.94
CA ARG A 128 -42.34 10.90 -10.55
C ARG A 128 -42.42 12.09 -11.48
N THR A 129 -42.96 11.87 -12.67
CA THR A 129 -43.63 12.87 -13.52
C THR A 129 -44.31 12.08 -14.65
N THR A 130 -45.60 12.17 -14.98
CA THR A 130 -46.68 13.09 -14.63
C THR A 130 -47.95 12.48 -15.24
N GLY A 131 -48.96 12.19 -14.42
CA GLY A 131 -50.35 12.27 -14.87
C GLY A 131 -50.82 13.73 -14.73
N GLN A 132 -51.76 14.13 -15.58
CA GLN A 132 -52.27 15.49 -15.88
C GLN A 132 -51.62 16.06 -17.14
N ASP A 133 -52.32 16.43 -18.22
CA ASP A 133 -53.75 16.73 -18.41
C ASP A 133 -54.18 16.45 -19.86
N GLY A 134 -55.47 16.16 -20.06
CA GLY A 134 -56.13 16.31 -21.36
C GLY A 134 -56.13 17.78 -21.81
N PRO A 135 -56.44 18.06 -23.09
CA PRO A 135 -57.85 18.37 -23.34
C PRO A 135 -58.38 17.98 -24.73
N GLN A 136 -59.72 18.02 -24.78
CA GLN A 136 -60.68 17.98 -25.90
C GLN A 136 -61.13 16.59 -26.36
#